data_AF-A0A3A5JEK6-F1
#
_entry.id   AF-A0A3A5JEK6-F1
#
_cell.length_a   1.000
_cell.length_b   1.000
_cell.length_c   1.000
_cell.angle_alpha   90.00
_cell.angle_beta   90.00
_cell.angle_gamma   90.00
#
_symmetry.space_group_name_H-M   'P 1'
#
loop_
_entity.id
_entity.type
_entity.pdbx_description
1 polymer ?
#
loop_
_entity_poly.entity_id
_entity_poly.type
_entity_poly.pdbx_seq_one_letter_code
_entity_poly.pdbx_strand_id
1 'polypeptide(L)'
;MGEMAAFLCERGYEGLRRATRTHRADLVVRLCGEVGLRPSEIVAVGIDDLHEVDSVEFLAVDGREAFVPEAVGHALRKYASTVDDGPLIDVSPRRVQMLVRETGERAAEATGDDRFRGVSTRDLRAAHARRLLSDGTDPRVVLAVTAYERLSALEPHLAAPDHEAVAAAFADDGSRAERPPARLQRAVTVAADVGEALAAATEPSAIHETVCARLADTDGYRFAWTATVTGDDTAVHAHAGVAADTVERTLLDRTELVEEALDDRTVRTEAGESSTLVVVPLVSQEPTRSVLGLGVASGAVVPLERDLLQVLGTQVGHALAAVERRRLLLADSVTELRFDVDTEAAVLPRIAAGLDCTFELVGVVPTDEGLLCYVAVRNATPDAVLERATATDAVGDVRFVGDDEDGVVLEVTLHRSPLRTFVTAGGYARSYEVDAGGGTIVGELAPDTDVRGVVEAVADAFPGVHLAAKRKADHEVATGGGFRGPLADDLTDRQAAVLRAAFFGGYFEWPRDSTAEELADSLDVSPPTLHHHLRVAQQKLLRAFLDDT
;
A
#
# COMPACT_ATOMS: atom_id res chain seq x y z
N MET A 1 3.87 -19.73 8.46
CA MET A 1 4.27 -18.99 9.69
C MET A 1 3.51 -19.42 10.95
N GLY A 2 2.25 -19.88 10.89
CA GLY A 2 1.48 -20.24 12.10
C GLY A 2 2.03 -21.43 12.90
N GLU A 3 2.65 -22.41 12.24
CA GLU A 3 3.07 -23.68 12.86
C GLU A 3 4.24 -23.52 13.85
N MET A 4 5.26 -22.72 13.50
CA MET A 4 6.41 -22.47 14.38
C MET A 4 6.02 -21.65 15.62
N ALA A 5 5.18 -20.64 15.44
CA ALA A 5 4.65 -19.85 16.54
C ALA A 5 3.80 -20.70 17.50
N ALA A 6 2.94 -21.59 16.97
CA ALA A 6 2.17 -22.54 17.77
C ALA A 6 3.09 -23.47 18.59
N PHE A 7 4.10 -24.07 17.95
CA PHE A 7 5.10 -24.89 18.61
C PHE A 7 5.79 -24.16 19.76
N LEU A 8 6.21 -22.90 19.54
CA LEU A 8 6.85 -22.06 20.55
C LEU A 8 5.90 -21.71 21.71
N CYS A 9 4.63 -21.41 21.43
CA CYS A 9 3.61 -21.15 22.45
C CYS A 9 3.34 -22.36 23.35
N GLU A 10 3.24 -23.56 22.77
CA GLU A 10 2.85 -24.76 23.51
C GLU A 10 3.98 -25.31 24.38
N ARG A 11 5.17 -25.51 23.81
CA ARG A 11 6.29 -26.22 24.49
C ARG A 11 7.69 -25.77 24.06
N GLY A 12 7.85 -25.18 22.88
CA GLY A 12 9.16 -24.89 22.30
C GLY A 12 9.91 -23.75 23.00
N TYR A 13 9.21 -22.72 23.49
CA TYR A 13 9.88 -21.51 24.00
C TYR A 13 10.78 -21.77 25.22
N GLU A 14 10.35 -22.59 26.18
CA GLU A 14 11.20 -22.97 27.33
C GLU A 14 12.42 -23.79 26.91
N GLY A 15 12.24 -24.71 25.95
CA GLY A 15 13.34 -25.52 25.40
C GLY A 15 14.41 -24.64 24.75
N LEU A 16 13.98 -23.61 24.01
CA LEU A 16 14.87 -22.62 23.41
C LEU A 16 15.61 -21.81 24.49
N ARG A 17 14.91 -21.31 25.52
CA ARG A 17 15.53 -20.55 26.62
C ARG A 17 16.56 -21.38 27.40
N ARG A 18 16.25 -22.64 27.71
CA ARG A 18 17.19 -23.56 28.39
C ARG A 18 18.46 -23.83 27.58
N ALA A 19 18.37 -23.73 26.25
CA ALA A 19 19.53 -23.92 25.39
C ALA A 19 20.50 -22.72 25.40
N THR A 20 20.09 -21.54 25.91
CA THR A 20 20.93 -20.32 25.96
C THR A 20 22.18 -20.53 26.82
N ARG A 21 23.35 -20.09 26.32
CA ARG A 21 24.65 -20.28 27.01
C ARG A 21 25.16 -19.02 27.72
N THR A 22 24.56 -17.87 27.44
CA THR A 22 25.00 -16.58 27.99
C THR A 22 23.79 -15.78 28.44
N HIS A 23 23.96 -14.95 29.47
CA HIS A 23 22.92 -14.02 29.94
C HIS A 23 22.44 -13.10 28.82
N ARG A 24 23.36 -12.66 27.93
CA ARG A 24 23.04 -11.86 26.75
C ARG A 24 22.11 -12.60 25.77
N ALA A 25 22.39 -13.88 25.49
CA ALA A 25 21.56 -14.67 24.60
C ALA A 25 20.18 -14.97 25.19
N ASP A 26 20.09 -15.25 26.50
CA ASP A 26 18.78 -15.39 27.18
C ASP A 26 18.00 -14.08 27.10
N LEU A 27 18.63 -12.96 27.43
CA LEU A 27 17.97 -11.65 27.37
C LEU A 27 17.46 -11.32 25.97
N VAL A 28 18.24 -11.60 24.91
CA VAL A 28 17.80 -11.45 23.51
C VAL A 28 16.56 -12.29 23.21
N VAL A 29 16.56 -13.57 23.60
CA VAL A 29 15.40 -14.46 23.38
C VAL A 29 14.16 -13.94 24.10
N ARG A 30 14.32 -13.41 25.32
CA ARG A 30 13.23 -12.84 26.12
C ARG A 30 12.71 -11.52 25.56
N LEU A 31 13.59 -10.61 25.14
CA LEU A 31 13.16 -9.37 24.49
C LEU A 31 12.38 -9.65 23.19
N CYS A 32 12.75 -10.69 22.44
CA CYS A 32 11.97 -11.11 21.28
C CYS A 32 10.64 -11.81 21.63
N GLY A 33 10.65 -12.74 22.59
CA GLY A 33 9.54 -13.68 22.83
C GLY A 33 8.66 -13.42 24.05
N GLU A 34 9.04 -12.48 24.92
CA GLU A 34 8.26 -12.04 26.09
C GLU A 34 7.89 -10.55 26.01
N VAL A 35 8.63 -9.73 25.23
CA VAL A 35 8.36 -8.28 25.04
C VAL A 35 7.96 -7.95 23.59
N GLY A 36 8.36 -8.78 22.63
CA GLY A 36 7.97 -8.60 21.22
C GLY A 36 8.85 -7.64 20.42
N LEU A 37 10.07 -7.32 20.89
CA LEU A 37 10.95 -6.36 20.24
C LEU A 37 11.57 -6.87 18.92
N ARG A 38 11.68 -5.98 17.94
CA ARG A 38 12.42 -6.16 16.68
C ARG A 38 13.94 -6.14 16.96
N PRO A 39 14.76 -6.79 16.12
CA PRO A 39 16.22 -6.72 16.27
C PRO A 39 16.80 -5.31 16.26
N SER A 40 16.18 -4.36 15.53
CA SER A 40 16.57 -2.94 15.54
C SER A 40 16.23 -2.25 16.86
N GLU A 41 15.08 -2.56 17.45
CA GLU A 41 14.67 -2.03 18.75
C GLU A 41 15.57 -2.57 19.87
N ILE A 42 15.90 -3.87 19.85
CA ILE A 42 16.75 -4.53 20.87
C ILE A 42 18.12 -3.87 21.01
N VAL A 43 18.70 -3.40 19.91
CA VAL A 43 20.04 -2.79 19.91
C VAL A 43 20.00 -1.29 20.19
N ALA A 44 18.81 -0.69 20.17
CA ALA A 44 18.61 0.73 20.44
C ALA A 44 18.23 1.00 21.90
N VAL A 45 17.59 0.04 22.59
CA VAL A 45 17.11 0.24 23.96
C VAL A 45 18.22 0.22 25.01
N GLY A 46 18.17 1.20 25.90
CA GLY A 46 18.94 1.30 27.14
C GLY A 46 18.10 0.95 28.37
N ILE A 47 18.74 0.95 29.54
CA ILE A 47 18.02 0.77 30.82
C ILE A 47 17.16 2.01 31.16
N ASP A 48 17.55 3.18 30.65
CA ASP A 48 16.85 4.44 30.89
C ASP A 48 15.50 4.53 30.15
N ASP A 49 15.29 3.67 29.14
CA ASP A 49 14.02 3.56 28.42
C ASP A 49 12.95 2.75 29.21
N LEU A 50 13.37 2.04 30.26
CA LEU A 50 12.49 1.25 31.14
C LEU A 50 11.85 2.16 32.19
N HIS A 51 10.52 2.23 32.17
CA HIS A 51 9.74 3.04 33.10
C HIS A 51 8.49 2.28 33.59
N GLU A 52 7.88 2.78 34.67
CA GLU A 52 6.72 2.14 35.31
C GLU A 52 5.50 3.08 35.26
N VAL A 53 4.36 2.53 34.85
CA VAL A 53 3.05 3.20 34.85
C VAL A 53 2.06 2.28 35.57
N ASP A 54 1.43 2.76 36.65
CA ASP A 54 0.45 1.99 37.42
C ASP A 54 0.89 0.57 37.82
N SER A 55 2.15 0.42 38.27
CA SER A 55 2.77 -0.86 38.64
C SER A 55 3.01 -1.83 37.47
N VAL A 56 2.98 -1.33 36.25
CA VAL A 56 3.27 -2.05 35.01
C VAL A 56 4.51 -1.45 34.36
N GLU A 57 5.47 -2.28 33.94
CA GLU A 57 6.71 -1.83 33.33
C GLU A 57 6.59 -1.74 31.81
N PHE A 58 7.17 -0.70 31.22
CA PHE A 58 7.22 -0.46 29.79
C PHE A 58 8.63 -0.06 29.34
N LEU A 59 8.98 -0.46 28.12
CA LEU A 59 10.15 0.02 27.39
C LEU A 59 9.70 0.99 26.31
N ALA A 60 10.24 2.21 26.32
CA ALA A 60 10.08 3.14 25.22
C ALA A 60 10.92 2.66 24.02
N VAL A 61 10.28 2.43 22.88
CA VAL A 61 10.92 1.92 21.65
C VAL A 61 10.35 2.63 20.43
N ASP A 62 11.16 3.44 19.75
CA ASP A 62 10.89 4.02 18.42
C ASP A 62 9.40 4.33 18.13
N GLY A 63 8.83 5.27 18.91
CA GLY A 63 7.45 5.73 18.73
C GLY A 63 6.34 4.86 19.34
N ARG A 64 6.66 3.79 20.07
CA ARG A 64 5.70 2.96 20.82
C ARG A 64 6.22 2.58 22.21
N GLU A 65 5.32 2.06 23.04
CA GLU A 65 5.66 1.48 24.35
C GLU A 65 5.51 -0.04 24.29
N ALA A 66 6.56 -0.78 24.66
CA ALA A 66 6.52 -2.23 24.74
C ALA A 66 6.30 -2.68 26.19
N PHE A 67 5.25 -3.47 26.42
CA PHE A 67 4.97 -4.04 27.73
C PHE A 67 6.09 -4.99 28.17
N VAL A 68 6.60 -4.80 29.39
CA VAL A 68 7.67 -5.60 29.97
C VAL A 68 7.12 -6.41 31.15
N PRO A 69 7.09 -7.75 31.05
CA PRO A 69 6.78 -8.59 32.20
C PRO A 69 7.80 -8.38 33.33
N GLU A 70 7.36 -8.38 34.59
CA GLU A 70 8.20 -8.16 35.78
C GLU A 70 9.47 -9.01 35.77
N ALA A 71 9.36 -10.29 35.38
CA ALA A 71 10.50 -11.20 35.29
C ALA A 71 11.53 -10.77 34.23
N VAL A 72 11.11 -10.10 33.15
CA VAL A 72 12.00 -9.56 32.11
C VAL A 72 12.62 -8.27 32.61
N GLY A 73 11.85 -7.37 33.22
CA GLY A 73 12.39 -6.14 33.81
C GLY A 73 13.43 -6.41 34.89
N HIS A 74 13.23 -7.44 35.72
CA HIS A 74 14.26 -7.89 36.66
C HIS A 74 15.54 -8.36 35.95
N ALA A 75 15.42 -9.10 34.84
CA ALA A 75 16.58 -9.55 34.08
C ALA A 75 17.29 -8.41 33.34
N LEU A 76 16.55 -7.41 32.84
CA LEU A 76 17.09 -6.20 32.23
C LEU A 76 17.94 -5.42 33.22
N ARG A 77 17.41 -5.10 34.41
CA ARG A 77 18.18 -4.40 35.46
C ARG A 77 19.40 -5.19 35.91
N LYS A 78 19.27 -6.51 36.07
CA LYS A 78 20.39 -7.38 36.43
C LYS A 78 21.48 -7.35 35.35
N TYR A 79 21.11 -7.41 34.08
CA TYR A 79 22.05 -7.37 32.97
C TYR A 79 22.69 -5.98 32.80
N ALA A 80 21.92 -4.91 32.97
CA ALA A 80 22.40 -3.52 32.95
C ALA A 80 23.54 -3.31 33.95
N SER A 81 23.47 -3.92 35.14
CA SER A 81 24.54 -3.82 36.14
C SER A 81 25.88 -4.47 35.73
N THR A 82 25.92 -5.17 34.59
CA THR A 82 27.11 -5.87 34.09
C THR A 82 27.72 -5.22 32.84
N VAL A 83 27.11 -4.16 32.31
CA VAL A 83 27.55 -3.45 31.11
C VAL A 83 27.81 -1.97 31.44
N ASP A 84 28.73 -1.36 30.71
CA ASP A 84 29.02 0.08 30.82
C ASP A 84 27.90 0.93 30.18
N ASP A 85 27.90 2.24 30.42
CA ASP A 85 26.89 3.17 29.89
C ASP A 85 26.74 3.05 28.36
N GLY A 86 25.49 2.86 27.88
CA GLY A 86 25.19 2.68 26.46
C GLY A 86 24.03 1.69 26.21
N PRO A 87 23.88 1.22 24.95
CA PRO A 87 22.86 0.23 24.61
C PRO A 87 23.03 -1.07 25.39
N LEU A 88 21.94 -1.62 25.91
CA LEU A 88 21.98 -2.87 26.68
C LEU A 88 22.58 -4.03 25.84
N ILE A 89 22.32 -4.04 24.54
CA ILE A 89 22.78 -5.08 23.62
C ILE A 89 23.59 -4.40 22.50
N ASP A 90 24.82 -4.02 22.81
CA ASP A 90 25.76 -3.40 21.85
C ASP A 90 26.30 -4.42 20.83
N VAL A 91 25.43 -4.81 19.89
CA VAL A 91 25.75 -5.61 18.71
C VAL A 91 24.85 -5.16 17.55
N SER A 92 25.13 -5.61 16.33
CA SER A 92 24.24 -5.33 15.20
C SER A 92 22.91 -6.11 15.26
N PRO A 93 21.83 -5.62 14.62
CA PRO A 93 20.57 -6.36 14.48
C PRO A 93 20.77 -7.75 13.87
N ARG A 94 21.72 -7.90 12.95
CA ARG A 94 22.08 -9.19 12.36
C ARG A 94 22.71 -10.14 13.39
N ARG A 95 23.51 -9.64 14.32
CA ARG A 95 24.06 -10.46 15.40
C ARG A 95 22.98 -10.93 16.36
N VAL A 96 21.96 -10.10 16.65
CA VAL A 96 20.77 -10.52 17.42
C VAL A 96 20.08 -11.71 16.76
N GLN A 97 19.85 -11.65 15.44
CA GLN A 97 19.28 -12.77 14.68
C GLN A 97 20.16 -14.03 14.73
N MET A 98 21.49 -13.88 14.59
CA MET A 98 22.43 -14.99 14.72
C MET A 98 22.37 -15.65 16.11
N LEU A 99 22.28 -14.86 17.19
CA LEU A 99 22.20 -15.39 18.56
C LEU A 99 20.93 -16.25 18.76
N VAL A 100 19.81 -15.87 18.16
CA VAL A 100 18.58 -16.69 18.19
C VAL A 100 18.77 -17.98 17.39
N ARG A 101 19.32 -17.90 16.19
CA ARG A 101 19.62 -19.08 15.36
C ARG A 101 20.58 -20.06 16.05
N GLU A 102 21.69 -19.55 16.60
CA GLU A 102 22.66 -20.35 17.36
C GLU A 102 22.01 -21.01 18.60
N THR A 103 20.99 -20.35 19.19
CA THR A 103 20.22 -20.92 20.29
C THR A 103 19.27 -22.00 19.81
N GLY A 104 18.63 -21.82 18.65
CA GLY A 104 17.83 -22.83 17.99
C GLY A 104 18.63 -24.08 17.61
N GLU A 105 19.82 -23.91 17.02
CA GLU A 105 20.73 -25.03 16.69
C GLU A 105 21.09 -25.84 17.94
N ARG A 106 21.42 -25.16 19.06
CA ARG A 106 21.68 -25.81 20.35
C ARG A 106 20.44 -26.49 20.95
N ALA A 107 19.27 -25.88 20.83
CA ALA A 107 18.04 -26.48 21.31
C ALA A 107 17.69 -27.75 20.52
N ALA A 108 17.92 -27.76 19.21
CA ALA A 108 17.76 -28.95 18.37
C ALA A 108 18.72 -30.08 18.81
N GLU A 109 20.00 -29.76 19.04
CA GLU A 109 21.00 -30.72 19.53
C GLU A 109 20.64 -31.29 20.91
N ALA A 110 20.14 -30.45 21.82
CA ALA A 110 19.83 -30.85 23.20
C ALA A 110 18.54 -31.67 23.31
N THR A 111 17.57 -31.43 22.44
CA THR A 111 16.22 -32.05 22.51
C THR A 111 16.00 -33.14 21.47
N GLY A 112 16.79 -33.16 20.39
CA GLY A 112 16.56 -34.00 19.22
C GLY A 112 15.42 -33.52 18.31
N ASP A 113 14.86 -32.33 18.55
CA ASP A 113 13.77 -31.76 17.75
C ASP A 113 14.29 -30.75 16.72
N ASP A 114 14.32 -31.17 15.46
CA ASP A 114 14.88 -30.39 14.35
C ASP A 114 14.13 -29.08 14.06
N ARG A 115 12.88 -28.93 14.54
CA ARG A 115 12.10 -27.70 14.39
C ARG A 115 12.80 -26.49 15.00
N PHE A 116 13.59 -26.69 16.06
CA PHE A 116 14.36 -25.61 16.69
C PHE A 116 15.37 -24.94 15.74
N ARG A 117 15.89 -25.64 14.71
CA ARG A 117 16.81 -25.03 13.73
C ARG A 117 16.15 -23.97 12.85
N GLY A 118 14.82 -24.01 12.73
CA GLY A 118 14.03 -23.05 11.96
C GLY A 118 13.59 -21.82 12.76
N VAL A 119 13.86 -21.75 14.07
CA VAL A 119 13.38 -20.65 14.92
C VAL A 119 14.10 -19.35 14.59
N SER A 120 13.34 -18.29 14.29
CA SER A 120 13.82 -16.94 14.07
C SER A 120 13.32 -15.93 15.11
N THR A 121 13.87 -14.72 15.10
CA THR A 121 13.37 -13.60 15.92
C THR A 121 11.94 -13.22 15.54
N ARG A 122 11.52 -13.43 14.28
CA ARG A 122 10.15 -13.23 13.83
C ARG A 122 9.19 -14.24 14.45
N ASP A 123 9.61 -15.50 14.55
CA ASP A 123 8.79 -16.57 15.14
C ASP A 123 8.59 -16.36 16.65
N LEU A 124 9.61 -15.85 17.34
CA LEU A 124 9.50 -15.48 18.76
C LEU A 124 8.48 -14.34 18.98
N ARG A 125 8.52 -13.29 18.16
CA ARG A 125 7.52 -12.21 18.21
C ARG A 125 6.11 -12.70 17.87
N ALA A 126 5.99 -13.57 16.87
CA ALA A 126 4.72 -14.19 16.51
C ALA A 126 4.16 -15.06 17.64
N ALA A 127 5.01 -15.82 18.33
CA ALA A 127 4.63 -16.61 19.51
C ALA A 127 4.22 -15.72 20.69
N HIS A 128 4.88 -14.58 20.88
CA HIS A 128 4.50 -13.60 21.89
C HIS A 128 3.09 -13.03 21.63
N ALA A 129 2.84 -12.53 20.42
CA ALA A 129 1.52 -12.00 20.03
C ALA A 129 0.42 -13.08 20.17
N ARG A 130 0.68 -14.30 19.70
CA ARG A 130 -0.23 -15.43 19.86
C ARG A 130 -0.54 -15.76 21.31
N ARG A 131 0.45 -15.69 22.21
CA ARG A 131 0.27 -15.94 23.65
C ARG A 131 -0.66 -14.90 24.27
N LEU A 132 -0.40 -13.61 24.04
CA LEU A 132 -1.26 -12.52 24.53
C LEU A 132 -2.72 -12.70 24.09
N LEU A 133 -2.93 -13.04 22.81
CA LEU A 133 -4.26 -13.30 22.26
C LEU A 133 -4.92 -14.54 22.89
N SER A 134 -4.15 -15.62 23.11
CA SER A 134 -4.65 -16.84 23.75
C SER A 134 -5.01 -16.62 25.22
N ASP A 135 -4.33 -15.69 25.89
CA ASP A 135 -4.60 -15.28 27.28
C ASP A 135 -5.83 -14.33 27.38
N GLY A 136 -6.49 -14.03 26.25
CA GLY A 136 -7.69 -13.19 26.21
C GLY A 136 -7.41 -11.69 26.18
N THR A 137 -6.16 -11.28 25.89
CA THR A 137 -5.82 -9.86 25.74
C THR A 137 -6.53 -9.27 24.53
N ASP A 138 -7.19 -8.12 24.69
CA ASP A 138 -7.85 -7.43 23.58
C ASP A 138 -6.84 -7.20 22.43
N PRO A 139 -7.17 -7.57 21.16
CA PRO A 139 -6.26 -7.40 20.03
C PRO A 139 -5.72 -5.97 19.86
N ARG A 140 -6.46 -4.94 20.28
CA ARG A 140 -6.02 -3.54 20.26
C ARG A 140 -4.90 -3.29 21.28
N VAL A 141 -4.99 -3.92 22.45
CA VAL A 141 -3.92 -3.88 23.44
C VAL A 141 -2.70 -4.63 22.91
N VAL A 142 -2.89 -5.78 22.27
CA VAL A 142 -1.80 -6.53 21.61
C VAL A 142 -1.11 -5.67 20.53
N LEU A 143 -1.87 -4.96 19.69
CA LEU A 143 -1.28 -4.02 18.72
C LEU A 143 -0.48 -2.90 19.40
N ALA A 144 -1.00 -2.31 20.47
CA ALA A 144 -0.34 -1.20 21.16
C ALA A 144 1.02 -1.60 21.76
N VAL A 145 1.13 -2.82 22.29
CA VAL A 145 2.34 -3.26 23.03
C VAL A 145 3.32 -4.10 22.20
N THR A 146 2.89 -4.58 21.03
CA THR A 146 3.74 -5.39 20.13
C THR A 146 4.16 -4.60 18.90
N ALA A 147 5.13 -5.12 18.15
CA ALA A 147 5.62 -4.45 16.94
C ALA A 147 4.73 -4.67 15.69
N TYR A 148 3.43 -4.92 15.87
CA TYR A 148 2.45 -5.11 14.81
C TYR A 148 1.66 -3.82 14.57
N GLU A 149 1.62 -3.35 13.33
CA GLU A 149 1.06 -2.02 13.01
C GLU A 149 -0.43 -2.07 12.65
N ARG A 150 -1.01 -3.25 12.41
CA ARG A 150 -2.38 -3.41 11.89
C ARG A 150 -3.04 -4.67 12.43
N LEU A 151 -4.35 -4.60 12.67
CA LEU A 151 -5.16 -5.71 13.20
C LEU A 151 -5.15 -6.95 12.29
N SER A 152 -5.14 -6.76 10.97
CA SER A 152 -5.04 -7.86 9.99
C SER A 152 -3.73 -8.64 10.11
N ALA A 153 -2.65 -8.02 10.60
CA ALA A 153 -1.39 -8.72 10.81
C ALA A 153 -1.44 -9.67 12.03
N LEU A 154 -2.44 -9.53 12.91
CA LEU A 154 -2.70 -10.45 14.02
C LEU A 154 -3.58 -11.65 13.62
N GLU A 155 -4.32 -11.56 12.51
CA GLU A 155 -5.22 -12.62 12.03
C GLU A 155 -4.56 -14.01 11.99
N PRO A 156 -3.32 -14.19 11.48
CA PRO A 156 -2.67 -15.50 11.44
C PRO A 156 -2.36 -16.11 12.83
N HIS A 157 -2.51 -15.32 13.90
CA HIS A 157 -2.24 -15.70 15.28
C HIS A 157 -3.51 -15.94 16.09
N LEU A 158 -4.68 -15.58 15.56
CA LEU A 158 -5.96 -15.89 16.15
C LEU A 158 -6.31 -17.36 15.88
N ALA A 159 -6.66 -18.10 16.93
CA ALA A 159 -7.29 -19.40 16.74
C ALA A 159 -8.69 -19.17 16.16
N ALA A 160 -9.05 -19.92 15.11
CA ALA A 160 -10.43 -19.95 14.67
C ALA A 160 -11.30 -20.45 15.84
N PRO A 161 -12.33 -19.70 16.25
CA PRO A 161 -13.16 -20.12 17.38
C PRO A 161 -13.93 -21.39 16.97
N ASP A 162 -13.95 -22.38 17.87
CA ASP A 162 -14.83 -23.53 17.69
C ASP A 162 -16.29 -23.14 18.01
N HIS A 163 -17.21 -24.04 17.65
CA HIS A 163 -18.65 -23.77 17.83
C HIS A 163 -19.03 -23.57 19.32
N GLU A 164 -18.26 -24.12 20.26
CA GLU A 164 -18.50 -24.01 21.69
C GLU A 164 -18.06 -22.63 22.21
N ALA A 165 -16.90 -22.13 21.77
CA ALA A 165 -16.41 -20.79 22.03
C ALA A 165 -17.33 -19.72 21.43
N VAL A 166 -17.83 -19.95 20.20
CA VAL A 166 -18.84 -19.07 19.59
C VAL A 166 -20.13 -19.07 20.42
N ALA A 167 -20.64 -20.25 20.79
CA ALA A 167 -21.85 -20.36 21.61
C ALA A 167 -21.68 -19.69 22.99
N ALA A 168 -20.52 -19.85 23.63
CA ALA A 168 -20.21 -19.22 24.92
C ALA A 168 -20.15 -17.69 24.80
N ALA A 169 -19.53 -17.15 23.74
CA ALA A 169 -19.45 -15.71 23.50
C ALA A 169 -20.82 -15.05 23.30
N PHE A 170 -21.77 -15.78 22.70
CA PHE A 170 -23.15 -15.29 22.51
C PHE A 170 -24.10 -15.68 23.66
N ALA A 171 -23.72 -16.61 24.53
CA ALA A 171 -24.51 -17.01 25.71
C ALA A 171 -24.15 -16.20 26.97
N ASP A 172 -22.94 -15.66 27.04
CA ASP A 172 -22.49 -14.80 28.14
C ASP A 172 -22.94 -13.35 27.89
N ASP A 173 -24.18 -13.03 28.28
CA ASP A 173 -24.79 -11.68 28.25
C ASP A 173 -24.14 -10.72 29.29
N GLY A 174 -22.88 -10.97 29.69
CA GLY A 174 -22.29 -10.50 30.95
C GLY A 174 -20.89 -9.90 30.88
N SER A 175 -20.12 -10.05 29.81
CA SER A 175 -18.88 -9.27 29.67
C SER A 175 -19.22 -7.92 29.06
N ARG A 176 -19.12 -6.86 29.88
CA ARG A 176 -19.08 -5.48 29.39
C ARG A 176 -17.80 -5.30 28.58
N ALA A 177 -17.76 -5.80 27.35
CA ALA A 177 -17.03 -5.10 26.31
C ALA A 177 -17.68 -3.71 26.27
N GLU A 178 -16.94 -2.67 26.62
CA GLU A 178 -17.39 -1.31 26.39
C GLU A 178 -17.90 -1.26 24.95
N ARG A 179 -19.22 -1.08 24.79
CA ARG A 179 -19.81 -0.90 23.47
C ARG A 179 -18.96 0.17 22.80
N PRO A 180 -18.37 -0.10 21.62
CA PRO A 180 -17.53 0.88 20.96
C PRO A 180 -18.29 2.21 20.92
N PRO A 181 -17.63 3.36 21.17
CA PRO A 181 -18.31 4.64 21.26
C PRO A 181 -19.31 4.77 20.12
N ALA A 182 -20.52 5.28 20.37
CA ALA A 182 -21.58 5.25 19.36
C ALA A 182 -21.15 5.87 18.02
N ARG A 183 -20.18 6.80 18.03
CA ARG A 183 -19.50 7.37 16.84
C ARG A 183 -18.74 6.32 16.01
N LEU A 184 -18.06 5.38 16.65
CA LEU A 184 -17.30 4.31 16.00
C LEU A 184 -18.20 3.25 15.36
N GLN A 185 -19.28 2.88 16.04
CA GLN A 185 -20.30 1.98 15.46
C GLN A 185 -20.89 2.59 14.17
N ARG A 186 -21.08 3.91 14.16
CA ARG A 186 -21.58 4.64 12.99
C ARG A 186 -20.61 4.67 11.81
N ALA A 187 -19.32 4.93 12.05
CA ALA A 187 -18.30 4.91 11.00
C ALA A 187 -18.12 3.51 10.37
N VAL A 188 -18.23 2.44 11.17
CA VAL A 188 -18.18 1.05 10.68
C VAL A 188 -19.42 0.71 9.85
N THR A 189 -20.61 1.13 10.26
CA THR A 189 -21.85 0.95 9.47
C THR A 189 -21.77 1.69 8.13
N VAL A 190 -21.31 2.94 8.14
CA VAL A 190 -21.08 3.71 6.91
C VAL A 190 -20.12 3.01 5.96
N ALA A 191 -18.98 2.53 6.46
CA ALA A 191 -17.99 1.86 5.62
C ALA A 191 -18.52 0.54 5.02
N ALA A 192 -19.30 -0.22 5.79
CA ALA A 192 -19.92 -1.46 5.32
C ALA A 192 -21.03 -1.19 4.28
N ASP A 193 -21.94 -0.25 4.56
CA ASP A 193 -23.07 0.09 3.70
C ASP A 193 -22.63 0.75 2.39
N VAL A 194 -21.61 1.60 2.45
CA VAL A 194 -20.99 2.18 1.25
C VAL A 194 -20.30 1.09 0.43
N GLY A 195 -19.56 0.18 1.06
CA GLY A 195 -18.88 -0.91 0.35
C GLY A 195 -19.82 -1.78 -0.50
N GLU A 196 -20.99 -2.14 0.02
CA GLU A 196 -21.99 -2.93 -0.72
C GLU A 196 -22.59 -2.16 -1.90
N ALA A 197 -22.90 -0.87 -1.72
CA ALA A 197 -23.46 -0.04 -2.78
C ALA A 197 -22.44 0.29 -3.88
N LEU A 198 -21.16 0.46 -3.53
CA LEU A 198 -20.06 0.65 -4.48
C LEU A 198 -19.84 -0.57 -5.37
N ALA A 199 -19.96 -1.79 -4.83
CA ALA A 199 -19.74 -3.02 -5.59
C ALA A 199 -20.75 -3.21 -6.74
N ALA A 200 -21.92 -2.59 -6.67
CA ALA A 200 -22.96 -2.66 -7.69
C ALA A 200 -22.94 -1.47 -8.68
N ALA A 201 -22.13 -0.44 -8.43
CA ALA A 201 -22.16 0.79 -9.22
C ALA A 201 -21.55 0.59 -10.61
N THR A 202 -22.16 1.20 -11.62
CA THR A 202 -21.72 1.15 -13.03
C THR A 202 -21.37 2.53 -13.59
N GLU A 203 -21.58 3.59 -12.82
CA GLU A 203 -21.30 4.98 -13.17
C GLU A 203 -20.60 5.71 -12.02
N PRO A 204 -19.59 6.57 -12.29
CA PRO A 204 -18.91 7.34 -11.25
C PRO A 204 -19.86 8.30 -10.50
N SER A 205 -20.80 8.93 -11.21
CA SER A 205 -21.83 9.80 -10.63
C SER A 205 -22.66 9.08 -9.57
N ALA A 206 -23.07 7.84 -9.83
CA ALA A 206 -23.83 7.03 -8.89
C ALA A 206 -23.03 6.72 -7.62
N ILE A 207 -21.70 6.53 -7.74
CA ILE A 207 -20.81 6.38 -6.58
C ILE A 207 -20.79 7.67 -5.75
N HIS A 208 -20.53 8.82 -6.39
CA HIS A 208 -20.46 10.11 -5.72
C HIS A 208 -21.76 10.44 -4.97
N GLU A 209 -22.91 10.28 -5.64
CA GLU A 209 -24.23 10.51 -5.05
C GLU A 209 -24.52 9.59 -3.88
N THR A 210 -24.25 8.28 -4.04
CA THR A 210 -24.51 7.28 -3.00
C THR A 210 -23.69 7.55 -1.75
N VAL A 211 -22.39 7.79 -1.90
CA VAL A 211 -21.49 8.09 -0.78
C VAL A 211 -21.97 9.33 -0.03
N CYS A 212 -22.25 10.43 -0.75
CA CYS A 212 -22.73 11.66 -0.12
C CYS A 212 -24.07 11.47 0.59
N ALA A 213 -25.06 10.83 -0.05
CA ALA A 213 -26.37 10.61 0.53
C ALA A 213 -26.30 9.76 1.81
N ARG A 214 -25.57 8.64 1.77
CA ARG A 214 -25.45 7.72 2.92
C ARG A 214 -24.72 8.36 4.10
N LEU A 215 -23.65 9.11 3.82
CA LEU A 215 -22.93 9.84 4.85
C LEU A 215 -23.80 10.92 5.49
N ALA A 216 -24.52 11.72 4.68
CA ALA A 216 -25.40 12.76 5.21
C ALA A 216 -26.62 12.23 5.99
N ASP A 217 -27.13 11.05 5.64
CA ASP A 217 -28.22 10.38 6.38
C ASP A 217 -27.73 9.70 7.68
N THR A 218 -26.42 9.64 7.92
CA THR A 218 -25.85 9.03 9.12
C THR A 218 -25.77 10.03 10.27
N ASP A 219 -26.40 9.67 11.40
CA ASP A 219 -26.40 10.48 12.63
C ASP A 219 -24.99 10.94 13.05
N GLY A 220 -24.73 12.24 12.97
CA GLY A 220 -23.47 12.85 13.40
C GLY A 220 -22.68 13.49 12.26
N TYR A 221 -22.95 13.11 11.01
CA TYR A 221 -22.57 13.90 9.84
C TYR A 221 -23.75 14.82 9.48
N ARG A 222 -23.46 16.09 9.20
CA ARG A 222 -24.43 17.09 8.78
C ARG A 222 -24.54 17.19 7.28
N PHE A 223 -23.42 16.99 6.61
CA PHE A 223 -23.32 17.05 5.16
C PHE A 223 -22.14 16.23 4.69
N ALA A 224 -22.19 15.87 3.41
CA ALA A 224 -21.10 15.26 2.69
C ALA A 224 -21.05 15.83 1.27
N TRP A 225 -19.86 15.96 0.70
CA TRP A 225 -19.66 16.36 -0.69
C TRP A 225 -18.41 15.72 -1.26
N THR A 226 -18.36 15.53 -2.57
CA THR A 226 -17.16 15.05 -3.27
C THR A 226 -16.76 16.04 -4.35
N ALA A 227 -15.46 16.23 -4.53
CA ALA A 227 -14.92 17.12 -5.54
C ALA A 227 -13.56 16.63 -6.05
N THR A 228 -13.20 17.07 -7.25
CA THR A 228 -11.84 16.94 -7.80
C THR A 228 -11.20 18.32 -7.86
N VAL A 229 -9.91 18.37 -7.53
CA VAL A 229 -9.05 19.55 -7.57
C VAL A 229 -7.95 19.33 -8.60
N THR A 230 -7.83 20.24 -9.57
CA THR A 230 -6.83 20.17 -10.65
C THR A 230 -6.17 21.54 -10.78
N GLY A 231 -5.04 21.73 -10.09
CA GLY A 231 -4.44 23.07 -9.97
C GLY A 231 -5.40 24.02 -9.24
N ASP A 232 -5.68 25.18 -9.83
CA ASP A 232 -6.60 26.16 -9.26
C ASP A 232 -8.10 25.83 -9.52
N ASP A 233 -8.39 24.85 -10.39
CA ASP A 233 -9.75 24.48 -10.75
C ASP A 233 -10.33 23.41 -9.82
N THR A 234 -11.60 23.57 -9.46
CA THR A 234 -12.34 22.60 -8.65
C THR A 234 -13.65 22.20 -9.32
N ALA A 235 -13.96 20.90 -9.29
CA ALA A 235 -15.18 20.33 -9.84
C ALA A 235 -15.92 19.56 -8.75
N VAL A 236 -17.10 20.04 -8.34
CA VAL A 236 -17.96 19.35 -7.38
C VAL A 236 -18.78 18.29 -8.10
N HIS A 237 -18.69 17.04 -7.63
CA HIS A 237 -19.36 15.89 -8.27
C HIS A 237 -20.72 15.57 -7.63
N ALA A 238 -20.80 15.61 -6.30
CA ALA A 238 -22.03 15.38 -5.56
C ALA A 238 -21.99 16.07 -4.20
N HIS A 239 -23.16 16.35 -3.63
CA HIS A 239 -23.32 16.89 -2.29
C HIS A 239 -24.65 16.45 -1.67
N ALA A 240 -24.68 16.33 -0.35
CA ALA A 240 -25.88 16.03 0.44
C ALA A 240 -25.83 16.77 1.78
N GLY A 241 -26.95 17.29 2.25
CA GLY A 241 -27.04 18.07 3.50
C GLY A 241 -26.42 19.48 3.44
N VAL A 242 -25.88 19.90 2.29
CA VAL A 242 -25.28 21.21 2.02
C VAL A 242 -25.62 21.67 0.61
N ALA A 243 -25.67 22.99 0.36
CA ALA A 243 -25.88 23.55 -0.97
C ALA A 243 -24.56 23.61 -1.77
N ALA A 244 -24.62 23.41 -3.09
CA ALA A 244 -23.46 23.42 -3.99
C ALA A 244 -22.59 24.69 -3.85
N ASP A 245 -23.20 25.88 -3.89
CA ASP A 245 -22.51 27.16 -3.72
C ASP A 245 -21.74 27.27 -2.39
N THR A 246 -22.16 26.54 -1.35
CA THR A 246 -21.46 26.50 -0.06
C THR A 246 -20.25 25.59 -0.11
N VAL A 247 -20.33 24.49 -0.87
CA VAL A 247 -19.20 23.58 -1.12
C VAL A 247 -18.13 24.33 -1.90
N GLU A 248 -18.49 25.02 -2.98
CA GLU A 248 -17.55 25.80 -3.79
C GLU A 248 -16.82 26.87 -2.97
N ARG A 249 -17.55 27.64 -2.15
CA ARG A 249 -16.93 28.59 -1.23
C ARG A 249 -16.02 27.92 -0.20
N THR A 250 -16.40 26.74 0.30
CA THR A 250 -15.58 26.00 1.26
C THR A 250 -14.26 25.54 0.64
N LEU A 251 -14.31 25.05 -0.61
CA LEU A 251 -13.10 24.66 -1.36
C LEU A 251 -12.16 25.85 -1.58
N LEU A 252 -12.71 27.03 -1.90
CA LEU A 252 -11.94 28.26 -2.07
C LEU A 252 -11.38 28.82 -0.76
N ASP A 253 -12.17 28.80 0.32
CA ASP A 253 -11.76 29.35 1.62
C ASP A 253 -10.76 28.42 2.35
N ARG A 254 -10.59 27.17 1.89
CA ARG A 254 -9.83 26.10 2.56
C ARG A 254 -8.91 25.33 1.61
N THR A 255 -8.40 25.99 0.57
CA THR A 255 -7.48 25.40 -0.42
C THR A 255 -6.31 24.67 0.24
N GLU A 256 -5.61 25.33 1.17
CA GLU A 256 -4.43 24.76 1.86
C GLU A 256 -4.75 23.45 2.61
N LEU A 257 -5.90 23.37 3.29
CA LEU A 257 -6.34 22.17 3.99
C LEU A 257 -6.60 21.00 3.01
N VAL A 258 -7.14 21.30 1.84
CA VAL A 258 -7.48 20.31 0.81
C VAL A 258 -6.21 19.83 0.10
N GLU A 259 -5.30 20.75 -0.25
CA GLU A 259 -4.01 20.43 -0.85
C GLU A 259 -3.17 19.56 0.08
N GLU A 260 -3.04 19.92 1.37
CA GLU A 260 -2.33 19.10 2.35
C GLU A 260 -2.94 17.68 2.49
N ALA A 261 -4.27 17.57 2.45
CA ALA A 261 -4.94 16.27 2.53
C ALA A 261 -4.65 15.39 1.30
N LEU A 262 -4.57 16.00 0.12
CA LEU A 262 -4.26 15.33 -1.15
C LEU A 262 -2.79 14.93 -1.25
N ASP A 263 -1.87 15.83 -0.87
CA ASP A 263 -0.43 15.62 -0.94
C ASP A 263 0.03 14.55 0.04
N ASP A 264 -0.35 14.68 1.31
CA ASP A 264 0.04 13.71 2.35
C ASP A 264 -0.84 12.47 2.35
N ARG A 265 -1.94 12.47 1.58
CA ARG A 265 -2.93 11.38 1.49
C ARG A 265 -3.49 11.00 2.85
N THR A 266 -3.63 11.97 3.75
CA THR A 266 -4.15 11.77 5.11
C THR A 266 -5.42 12.57 5.32
N VAL A 267 -6.36 12.00 6.08
CA VAL A 267 -7.56 12.74 6.49
C VAL A 267 -7.18 13.96 7.35
N ARG A 268 -7.56 15.14 6.89
CA ARG A 268 -7.36 16.42 7.60
C ARG A 268 -8.66 16.91 8.22
N THR A 269 -8.54 17.67 9.30
CA THR A 269 -9.69 18.17 10.04
C THR A 269 -9.48 19.61 10.48
N GLU A 270 -10.48 20.45 10.29
CA GLU A 270 -10.47 21.83 10.78
C GLU A 270 -11.76 22.14 11.53
N ALA A 271 -11.63 22.72 12.73
CA ALA A 271 -12.79 23.10 13.54
C ALA A 271 -13.39 24.43 13.03
N GLY A 272 -14.66 24.39 12.63
CA GLY A 272 -15.45 25.59 12.33
C GLY A 272 -16.35 26.00 13.50
N GLU A 273 -17.05 27.13 13.34
CA GLU A 273 -17.94 27.68 14.38
C GLU A 273 -19.08 26.74 14.76
N SER A 274 -19.71 26.12 13.76
CA SER A 274 -20.84 25.23 13.97
C SER A 274 -20.46 23.76 13.89
N SER A 275 -19.49 23.37 13.05
CA SER A 275 -19.11 21.99 12.69
C SER A 275 -17.61 21.84 12.45
N THR A 276 -17.08 20.64 12.65
CA THR A 276 -15.71 20.28 12.21
C THR A 276 -15.77 19.83 10.76
N LEU A 277 -15.01 20.48 9.87
CA LEU A 277 -14.80 20.02 8.50
C LEU A 277 -13.76 18.89 8.51
N VAL A 278 -14.06 17.80 7.84
CA VAL A 278 -13.16 16.67 7.63
C VAL A 278 -12.95 16.51 6.14
N VAL A 279 -11.70 16.53 5.69
CA VAL A 279 -11.31 16.33 4.30
C VAL A 279 -10.66 14.97 4.19
N VAL A 280 -11.26 14.09 3.41
CA VAL A 280 -10.85 12.71 3.20
C VAL A 280 -10.35 12.55 1.76
N PRO A 281 -9.08 12.21 1.52
CA PRO A 281 -8.59 11.96 0.16
C PRO A 281 -9.19 10.67 -0.41
N LEU A 282 -9.68 10.72 -1.65
CA LEU A 282 -10.22 9.57 -2.39
C LEU A 282 -9.09 8.92 -3.20
N VAL A 283 -8.28 8.13 -2.51
CA VAL A 283 -7.05 7.56 -3.07
C VAL A 283 -7.40 6.40 -4.02
N SER A 284 -7.05 6.55 -5.29
CA SER A 284 -7.15 5.48 -6.29
C SER A 284 -5.83 5.25 -7.02
N GLN A 285 -5.20 6.33 -7.49
CA GLN A 285 -3.87 6.39 -8.10
C GLN A 285 -3.18 7.71 -7.77
N GLU A 286 -1.88 7.79 -8.06
CA GLU A 286 -1.10 9.01 -7.84
C GLU A 286 -1.06 9.95 -9.06
N PRO A 287 -1.21 11.27 -8.85
CA PRO A 287 -1.54 11.94 -7.60
C PRO A 287 -3.04 11.84 -7.31
N THR A 288 -3.38 11.81 -6.03
CA THR A 288 -4.78 11.88 -5.61
C THR A 288 -5.29 13.29 -5.88
N ARG A 289 -6.35 13.41 -6.69
CA ARG A 289 -6.98 14.71 -7.02
C ARG A 289 -8.39 14.86 -6.47
N SER A 290 -8.95 13.79 -5.91
CA SER A 290 -10.34 13.77 -5.48
C SER A 290 -10.44 13.71 -3.97
N VAL A 291 -11.38 14.45 -3.39
CA VAL A 291 -11.65 14.51 -1.95
C VAL A 291 -13.13 14.30 -1.65
N LEU A 292 -13.38 13.81 -0.44
CA LEU A 292 -14.66 13.77 0.23
C LEU A 292 -14.61 14.71 1.44
N GLY A 293 -15.45 15.74 1.43
CA GLY A 293 -15.61 16.66 2.54
C GLY A 293 -16.82 16.32 3.40
N LEU A 294 -16.66 16.31 4.72
CA LEU A 294 -17.69 15.98 5.69
C LEU A 294 -17.83 17.06 6.76
N GLY A 295 -19.07 17.39 7.10
CA GLY A 295 -19.37 18.25 8.23
C GLY A 295 -19.77 17.45 9.44
N VAL A 296 -18.96 17.43 10.50
CA VAL A 296 -19.28 16.65 11.72
C VAL A 296 -19.98 17.52 12.77
N ALA A 297 -20.98 16.95 13.45
CA ALA A 297 -21.66 17.55 14.60
C ALA A 297 -20.64 17.86 15.72
N SER A 298 -20.69 19.08 16.27
CA SER A 298 -19.66 19.68 17.17
C SER A 298 -18.94 18.66 18.08
N GLY A 299 -17.61 18.61 17.98
CA GLY A 299 -16.73 17.71 18.71
C GLY A 299 -15.46 17.38 17.90
N ALA A 300 -14.39 16.96 18.59
CA ALA A 300 -13.18 16.49 17.92
C ALA A 300 -13.43 15.14 17.22
N VAL A 301 -12.89 14.99 16.01
CA VAL A 301 -12.81 13.69 15.32
C VAL A 301 -11.72 12.89 15.99
N VAL A 302 -12.06 11.73 16.53
CA VAL A 302 -11.09 10.88 17.24
C VAL A 302 -10.17 10.15 16.23
N PRO A 303 -8.93 9.79 16.61
CA PRO A 303 -7.99 9.13 15.68
C PRO A 303 -8.58 7.91 14.97
N LEU A 304 -9.31 7.08 15.71
CA LEU A 304 -9.92 5.87 15.15
C LEU A 304 -11.03 6.16 14.11
N GLU A 305 -11.76 7.28 14.26
CA GLU A 305 -12.75 7.72 13.26
C GLU A 305 -12.04 8.24 12.01
N ARG A 306 -10.90 8.93 12.19
CA ARG A 306 -10.03 9.37 11.10
C ARG A 306 -9.50 8.17 10.30
N ASP A 307 -9.04 7.12 10.98
CA ASP A 307 -8.54 5.90 10.34
C ASP A 307 -9.63 5.19 9.53
N LEU A 308 -10.87 5.14 10.04
CA LEU A 308 -12.00 4.55 9.31
C LEU A 308 -12.38 5.39 8.08
N LEU A 309 -12.38 6.72 8.20
CA LEU A 309 -12.62 7.61 7.07
C LEU A 309 -11.51 7.50 6.02
N GLN A 310 -10.26 7.31 6.44
CA GLN A 310 -9.15 7.03 5.54
C GLN A 310 -9.39 5.75 4.72
N VAL A 311 -9.81 4.66 5.39
CA VAL A 311 -10.15 3.41 4.72
C VAL A 311 -11.31 3.60 3.74
N LEU A 312 -12.33 4.36 4.13
CA LEU A 312 -13.45 4.70 3.25
C LEU A 312 -12.98 5.49 2.01
N GLY A 313 -12.12 6.49 2.19
CA GLY A 313 -11.54 7.26 1.10
C GLY A 313 -10.81 6.38 0.09
N THR A 314 -9.99 5.43 0.56
CA THR A 314 -9.34 4.43 -0.29
C THR A 314 -10.36 3.51 -1.00
N GLN A 315 -11.41 3.07 -0.31
CA GLN A 315 -12.44 2.21 -0.92
C GLN A 315 -13.23 2.92 -2.02
N VAL A 316 -13.69 4.15 -1.77
CA VAL A 316 -14.39 4.97 -2.77
C VAL A 316 -13.46 5.28 -3.94
N GLY A 317 -12.20 5.66 -3.68
CA GLY A 317 -11.21 5.91 -4.72
C GLY A 317 -11.01 4.71 -5.63
N HIS A 318 -10.75 3.52 -5.07
CA HIS A 318 -10.63 2.29 -5.85
C HIS A 318 -11.89 1.96 -6.66
N ALA A 319 -13.08 2.14 -6.08
CA ALA A 319 -14.34 1.90 -6.79
C ALA A 319 -14.51 2.84 -7.99
N LEU A 320 -14.18 4.13 -7.83
CA LEU A 320 -14.20 5.10 -8.92
C LEU A 320 -13.22 4.72 -10.04
N ALA A 321 -12.00 4.32 -9.71
CA ALA A 321 -11.01 3.88 -10.70
C ALA A 321 -11.44 2.59 -11.42
N ALA A 322 -12.05 1.63 -10.70
CA ALA A 322 -12.56 0.41 -11.29
C ALA A 322 -13.69 0.68 -12.29
N VAL A 323 -14.64 1.56 -11.94
CA VAL A 323 -15.73 1.96 -12.85
C VAL A 323 -15.19 2.69 -14.08
N GLU A 324 -14.23 3.61 -13.91
CA GLU A 324 -13.63 4.35 -15.03
C GLU A 324 -12.87 3.40 -15.99
N ARG A 325 -12.13 2.45 -15.42
CA ARG A 325 -11.44 1.41 -16.21
C ARG A 325 -12.42 0.49 -16.94
N ARG A 326 -13.50 0.09 -16.28
CA ARG A 326 -14.57 -0.70 -16.91
C ARG A 326 -15.22 0.08 -18.07
N ARG A 327 -15.44 1.38 -17.90
CA ARG A 327 -15.96 2.24 -18.96
C ARG A 327 -15.02 2.36 -20.15
N LEU A 328 -13.72 2.45 -19.93
CA LEU A 328 -12.71 2.38 -21.00
C LEU A 328 -12.77 1.05 -21.77
N LEU A 329 -12.90 -0.07 -21.05
CA LEU A 329 -12.91 -1.42 -21.62
C LEU A 329 -14.22 -1.78 -22.34
N LEU A 330 -15.34 -1.19 -21.94
CA LEU A 330 -16.68 -1.45 -22.48
C LEU A 330 -17.18 -0.34 -23.42
N ALA A 331 -16.40 0.74 -23.60
CA ALA A 331 -16.80 1.84 -24.46
C ALA A 331 -16.74 1.41 -25.93
N ASP A 332 -17.85 1.63 -26.65
CA ASP A 332 -17.89 1.46 -28.12
C ASP A 332 -16.88 2.39 -28.83
N SER A 333 -16.45 3.48 -28.18
CA SER A 333 -15.50 4.43 -28.71
C SER A 333 -14.64 5.08 -27.62
N VAL A 334 -13.35 5.21 -27.83
CA VAL A 334 -12.39 5.91 -26.96
C VAL A 334 -11.91 7.21 -27.61
N THR A 335 -11.39 8.16 -26.83
CA THR A 335 -10.69 9.32 -27.38
C THR A 335 -9.19 9.03 -27.43
N GLU A 336 -8.65 8.84 -28.62
CA GLU A 336 -7.22 8.71 -28.86
C GLU A 336 -6.55 10.09 -28.93
N LEU A 337 -5.48 10.26 -28.17
CA LEU A 337 -4.59 11.41 -28.21
C LEU A 337 -3.20 10.97 -28.68
N ARG A 338 -2.60 11.78 -29.54
CA ARG A 338 -1.20 11.66 -29.94
C ARG A 338 -0.44 12.91 -29.51
N PHE A 339 0.62 12.72 -28.74
CA PHE A 339 1.56 13.78 -28.36
C PHE A 339 2.88 13.57 -29.07
N ASP A 340 3.40 14.62 -29.71
CA ASP A 340 4.78 14.66 -30.16
C ASP A 340 5.64 15.31 -29.06
N VAL A 341 6.80 14.74 -28.79
CA VAL A 341 7.71 15.09 -27.70
C VAL A 341 9.04 15.51 -28.32
N ASP A 342 9.44 16.76 -28.12
CA ASP A 342 10.72 17.27 -28.61
C ASP A 342 11.90 16.57 -27.90
N THR A 343 13.05 16.50 -28.56
CA THR A 343 14.26 15.84 -28.04
C THR A 343 14.66 16.29 -26.63
N GLU A 344 14.60 17.59 -26.34
CA GLU A 344 15.02 18.15 -25.03
C GLU A 344 13.90 18.13 -23.97
N ALA A 345 12.66 17.80 -24.36
CA ALA A 345 11.50 17.94 -23.48
C ALA A 345 11.42 16.85 -22.40
N ALA A 346 11.98 15.66 -22.65
CA ALA A 346 11.91 14.52 -21.73
C ALA A 346 13.24 13.74 -21.68
N VAL A 347 13.38 12.87 -20.68
CA VAL A 347 14.63 12.12 -20.48
C VAL A 347 14.89 11.09 -21.57
N LEU A 348 13.91 10.27 -21.96
CA LEU A 348 14.12 9.22 -22.96
C LEU A 348 14.53 9.78 -24.34
N PRO A 349 13.89 10.84 -24.89
CA PRO A 349 14.36 11.46 -26.13
C PRO A 349 15.79 12.03 -26.04
N ARG A 350 16.18 12.63 -24.90
CA ARG A 350 17.57 13.09 -24.69
C ARG A 350 18.57 11.94 -24.69
N ILE A 351 18.23 10.82 -24.06
CA ILE A 351 19.09 9.62 -24.05
C ILE A 351 19.18 9.05 -25.47
N ALA A 352 18.05 8.93 -26.16
CA ALA A 352 17.97 8.43 -27.53
C ALA A 352 18.85 9.25 -28.49
N ALA A 353 18.75 10.58 -28.45
CA ALA A 353 19.60 11.47 -29.24
C ALA A 353 21.09 11.40 -28.84
N GLY A 354 21.37 11.27 -27.54
CA GLY A 354 22.74 11.20 -27.04
C GLY A 354 23.48 9.89 -27.35
N LEU A 355 22.74 8.81 -27.59
CA LEU A 355 23.25 7.47 -27.88
C LEU A 355 22.95 6.98 -29.30
N ASP A 356 22.19 7.74 -30.10
CA ASP A 356 21.65 7.34 -31.41
C ASP A 356 20.89 6.00 -31.33
N CYS A 357 20.04 5.89 -30.30
CA CYS A 357 19.28 4.69 -29.99
C CYS A 357 17.77 4.94 -30.07
N THR A 358 16.98 3.86 -30.03
CA THR A 358 15.51 3.96 -29.99
C THR A 358 14.96 3.30 -28.73
N PHE A 359 13.90 3.88 -28.17
CA PHE A 359 13.10 3.25 -27.12
C PHE A 359 11.69 2.97 -27.64
N GLU A 360 11.19 1.78 -27.36
CA GLU A 360 9.80 1.40 -27.61
C GLU A 360 9.18 0.89 -26.30
N LEU A 361 8.01 1.43 -25.96
CA LEU A 361 7.28 1.02 -24.76
C LEU A 361 6.68 -0.38 -24.93
N VAL A 362 7.10 -1.30 -24.08
CA VAL A 362 6.57 -2.67 -23.99
C VAL A 362 5.42 -2.72 -22.98
N GLY A 363 5.56 -2.01 -21.86
CA GLY A 363 4.57 -2.05 -20.80
C GLY A 363 4.75 -0.96 -19.75
N VAL A 364 3.66 -0.66 -19.05
CA VAL A 364 3.64 0.30 -17.93
C VAL A 364 3.00 -0.31 -16.70
N VAL A 365 3.59 -0.02 -15.56
CA VAL A 365 3.08 -0.37 -14.23
C VAL A 365 3.16 0.88 -13.36
N PRO A 366 2.02 1.50 -13.01
CA PRO A 366 2.00 2.57 -12.01
C PRO A 366 2.48 2.04 -10.66
N THR A 367 3.38 2.78 -10.01
CA THR A 367 3.89 2.49 -8.66
C THR A 367 3.77 3.72 -7.77
N ASP A 368 4.00 3.55 -6.47
CA ASP A 368 3.94 4.65 -5.50
C ASP A 368 5.16 5.61 -5.64
N GLU A 369 6.25 5.17 -6.27
CA GLU A 369 7.45 5.99 -6.48
C GLU A 369 7.51 6.63 -7.88
N GLY A 370 6.69 6.19 -8.83
CA GLY A 370 6.69 6.71 -10.20
C GLY A 370 5.96 5.83 -11.20
N LEU A 371 6.40 5.88 -12.46
CA LEU A 371 5.90 4.99 -13.50
C LEU A 371 6.99 3.99 -13.89
N LEU A 372 6.83 2.73 -13.48
CA LEU A 372 7.70 1.64 -13.91
C LEU A 372 7.38 1.29 -15.36
N CYS A 373 8.34 1.52 -16.25
CA CYS A 373 8.21 1.28 -17.68
C CYS A 373 9.13 0.14 -18.11
N TYR A 374 8.60 -0.78 -18.90
CA TYR A 374 9.39 -1.75 -19.64
C TYR A 374 9.61 -1.20 -21.03
N VAL A 375 10.86 -0.95 -21.40
CA VAL A 375 11.23 -0.34 -22.68
C VAL A 375 12.18 -1.26 -23.44
N ALA A 376 11.86 -1.54 -24.69
CA ALA A 376 12.78 -2.18 -25.63
C ALA A 376 13.73 -1.11 -26.19
N VAL A 377 15.01 -1.41 -26.17
CA VAL A 377 16.09 -0.53 -26.59
C VAL A 377 16.83 -1.15 -27.76
N ARG A 378 16.96 -0.39 -28.85
CA ARG A 378 17.78 -0.78 -30.01
C ARG A 378 18.95 0.16 -30.18
N ASN A 379 20.07 -0.37 -30.66
CA ASN A 379 21.31 0.37 -30.95
C ASN A 379 21.98 1.00 -29.71
N ALA A 380 21.72 0.50 -28.50
CA ALA A 380 22.49 0.86 -27.30
C ALA A 380 22.66 -0.35 -26.38
N THR A 381 23.72 -0.34 -25.57
CA THR A 381 23.92 -1.33 -24.51
C THR A 381 23.19 -0.90 -23.23
N PRO A 382 22.80 -1.85 -22.35
CA PRO A 382 22.19 -1.54 -21.06
C PRO A 382 23.01 -0.53 -20.25
N ASP A 383 24.34 -0.76 -20.18
CA ASP A 383 25.26 0.09 -19.40
C ASP A 383 25.31 1.53 -19.90
N ALA A 384 25.27 1.74 -21.23
CA ALA A 384 25.30 3.08 -21.81
C ALA A 384 24.00 3.85 -21.50
N VAL A 385 22.86 3.16 -21.51
CA VAL A 385 21.58 3.75 -21.12
C VAL A 385 21.57 4.06 -19.62
N LEU A 386 22.02 3.12 -18.78
CA LEU A 386 22.10 3.28 -17.33
C LEU A 386 22.96 4.49 -16.94
N GLU A 387 24.13 4.65 -17.56
CA GLU A 387 25.04 5.78 -17.31
C GLU A 387 24.35 7.14 -17.58
N ARG A 388 23.54 7.22 -18.64
CA ARG A 388 22.81 8.45 -18.99
C ARG A 388 21.55 8.66 -18.16
N ALA A 389 20.84 7.59 -17.84
CA ALA A 389 19.60 7.64 -17.06
C ALA A 389 19.87 8.07 -15.61
N THR A 390 20.93 7.54 -15.00
CA THR A 390 21.33 7.89 -13.62
C THR A 390 21.90 9.31 -13.47
N ALA A 391 22.16 10.01 -14.58
CA ALA A 391 22.64 11.38 -14.58
C ALA A 391 21.52 12.43 -14.39
N THR A 392 20.28 12.01 -14.16
CA THR A 392 19.13 12.91 -13.97
C THR A 392 18.13 12.36 -12.96
N ASP A 393 17.59 13.25 -12.13
CA ASP A 393 16.55 12.89 -11.14
C ASP A 393 15.18 12.57 -11.78
N ALA A 394 15.06 12.69 -13.10
CA ALA A 394 13.84 12.32 -13.83
C ALA A 394 13.63 10.79 -13.91
N VAL A 395 14.70 10.02 -13.68
CA VAL A 395 14.70 8.56 -13.65
C VAL A 395 15.11 8.11 -12.25
N GLY A 396 14.40 7.13 -11.72
CA GLY A 396 14.77 6.41 -10.50
C GLY A 396 15.70 5.28 -10.84
N ASP A 397 15.25 4.05 -10.58
CA ASP A 397 16.03 2.86 -10.88
C ASP A 397 15.95 2.44 -12.36
N VAL A 398 17.01 1.80 -12.83
CA VAL A 398 17.09 1.20 -14.17
C VAL A 398 17.73 -0.18 -14.06
N ARG A 399 17.00 -1.19 -14.54
CA ARG A 399 17.42 -2.59 -14.46
C ARG A 399 17.34 -3.25 -15.82
N PHE A 400 18.34 -4.08 -16.12
CA PHE A 400 18.29 -4.98 -17.27
C PHE A 400 17.34 -6.14 -16.97
N VAL A 401 16.39 -6.38 -17.87
CA VAL A 401 15.46 -7.50 -17.77
C VAL A 401 15.99 -8.65 -18.60
N GLY A 402 16.20 -8.43 -19.90
CA GLY A 402 16.66 -9.47 -20.82
C GLY A 402 17.03 -8.88 -22.17
N ASP A 403 17.57 -9.72 -23.04
CA ASP A 403 17.87 -9.40 -24.44
C ASP A 403 17.23 -10.44 -25.36
N ASP A 404 16.64 -9.98 -26.45
CA ASP A 404 16.03 -10.82 -27.48
C ASP A 404 16.55 -10.42 -28.88
N GLU A 405 15.97 -10.99 -29.93
CA GLU A 405 16.36 -10.67 -31.32
C GLU A 405 16.04 -9.22 -31.70
N ASP A 406 15.12 -8.57 -30.98
CA ASP A 406 14.59 -7.23 -31.24
C ASP A 406 15.26 -6.14 -30.40
N GLY A 407 16.13 -6.49 -29.45
CA GLY A 407 16.96 -5.57 -28.69
C GLY A 407 17.12 -5.96 -27.23
N VAL A 408 17.34 -4.95 -26.39
CA VAL A 408 17.46 -5.12 -24.94
C VAL A 408 16.21 -4.59 -24.27
N VAL A 409 15.61 -5.35 -23.36
CA VAL A 409 14.52 -4.87 -22.52
C VAL A 409 15.08 -4.34 -21.21
N LEU A 410 14.79 -3.07 -20.95
CA LEU A 410 15.09 -2.41 -19.68
C LEU A 410 13.81 -2.11 -18.91
N GLU A 411 13.90 -2.26 -17.62
CA GLU A 411 12.94 -1.76 -16.65
C GLU A 411 13.45 -0.40 -16.16
N VAL A 412 12.61 0.63 -16.25
CA VAL A 412 12.98 2.03 -15.98
C VAL A 412 11.89 2.69 -15.14
N THR A 413 12.23 3.16 -13.94
CA THR A 413 11.31 3.96 -13.12
C THR A 413 11.38 5.42 -13.54
N LEU A 414 10.30 5.94 -14.11
CA LEU A 414 10.21 7.34 -14.51
C LEU A 414 9.57 8.18 -13.39
N HIS A 415 10.36 9.04 -12.75
CA HIS A 415 9.85 10.02 -11.80
C HIS A 415 9.30 11.27 -12.52
N ARG A 416 9.89 11.68 -13.64
CA ARG A 416 9.40 12.84 -14.40
C ARG A 416 9.41 12.56 -15.90
N SER A 417 8.23 12.28 -16.46
CA SER A 417 8.04 12.12 -17.91
C SER A 417 6.63 12.53 -18.36
N PRO A 418 6.45 12.96 -19.62
CA PRO A 418 5.13 13.25 -20.16
C PRO A 418 4.21 12.01 -20.17
N LEU A 419 4.79 10.81 -20.35
CA LEU A 419 4.06 9.54 -20.25
C LEU A 419 3.49 9.33 -18.84
N ARG A 420 4.29 9.57 -17.79
CA ARG A 420 3.81 9.51 -16.40
C ARG A 420 2.65 10.48 -16.22
N THR A 421 2.82 11.76 -16.55
CA THR A 421 1.78 12.76 -16.38
C THR A 421 0.49 12.40 -17.11
N PHE A 422 0.59 11.87 -18.34
CA PHE A 422 -0.57 11.39 -19.09
C PHE A 422 -1.30 10.24 -18.37
N VAL A 423 -0.58 9.21 -17.92
CA VAL A 423 -1.16 8.07 -17.20
C VAL A 423 -1.81 8.50 -15.88
N THR A 424 -1.09 9.34 -15.13
CA THR A 424 -1.54 9.99 -13.89
C THR A 424 -2.80 10.84 -14.09
N ALA A 425 -3.01 11.40 -15.27
CA ALA A 425 -4.20 12.18 -15.59
C ALA A 425 -5.40 11.31 -16.02
N GLY A 426 -5.29 9.99 -15.89
CA GLY A 426 -6.34 9.03 -16.28
C GLY A 426 -6.17 8.47 -17.69
N GLY A 427 -5.05 8.77 -18.35
CA GLY A 427 -4.71 8.25 -19.67
C GLY A 427 -4.30 6.78 -19.65
N TYR A 428 -4.74 6.02 -20.65
CA TYR A 428 -4.20 4.71 -20.94
C TYR A 428 -3.18 4.82 -22.06
N ALA A 429 -1.89 4.62 -21.74
CA ALA A 429 -0.84 4.65 -22.75
C ALA A 429 -0.90 3.38 -23.63
N ARG A 430 -1.04 3.58 -24.95
CA ARG A 430 -0.99 2.50 -25.94
C ARG A 430 0.44 2.27 -26.43
N SER A 431 1.16 3.35 -26.73
CA SER A 431 2.57 3.27 -27.14
C SER A 431 3.34 4.53 -26.76
N TYR A 432 4.65 4.38 -26.60
CA TYR A 432 5.60 5.47 -26.57
C TYR A 432 6.84 5.05 -27.36
N GLU A 433 7.01 5.68 -28.51
CA GLU A 433 8.14 5.45 -29.42
C GLU A 433 9.08 6.65 -29.35
N VAL A 434 10.37 6.40 -29.23
CA VAL A 434 11.40 7.43 -29.09
C VAL A 434 12.59 7.11 -29.96
N ASP A 435 13.10 8.10 -30.67
CA ASP A 435 14.32 8.04 -31.45
C ASP A 435 15.17 9.30 -31.24
N ALA A 436 16.24 9.47 -32.03
CA ALA A 436 17.13 10.62 -31.92
C ALA A 436 16.46 11.98 -32.24
N GLY A 437 15.31 11.96 -32.93
CA GLY A 437 14.54 13.15 -33.31
C GLY A 437 13.47 13.58 -32.32
N GLY A 438 13.16 12.77 -31.31
CA GLY A 438 12.10 13.06 -30.34
C GLY A 438 11.34 11.80 -29.93
N GLY A 439 10.11 11.99 -29.48
CA GLY A 439 9.22 10.89 -29.11
C GLY A 439 7.78 11.11 -29.52
N THR A 440 7.01 10.04 -29.53
CA THR A 440 5.58 10.03 -29.83
C THR A 440 4.87 9.19 -28.77
N ILE A 441 3.96 9.81 -28.02
CA ILE A 441 3.04 9.10 -27.12
C ILE A 441 1.69 8.95 -27.82
N VAL A 442 1.17 7.74 -27.87
CA VAL A 442 -0.23 7.48 -28.25
C VAL A 442 -0.95 6.92 -27.04
N GLY A 443 -2.06 7.53 -26.67
CA GLY A 443 -2.85 7.11 -25.52
C GLY A 443 -4.34 7.32 -25.72
N GLU A 444 -5.12 6.64 -24.91
CA GLU A 444 -6.58 6.62 -24.95
C GLU A 444 -7.14 7.21 -23.66
N LEU A 445 -8.27 7.91 -23.79
CA LEU A 445 -9.06 8.45 -22.70
C LEU A 445 -10.50 7.94 -22.78
N ALA A 446 -11.15 7.84 -21.63
CA ALA A 446 -12.55 7.45 -21.55
C ALA A 446 -13.42 8.54 -22.19
N PRO A 447 -14.62 8.20 -22.67
CA PRO A 447 -15.49 9.17 -23.36
C PRO A 447 -15.78 10.45 -22.58
N ASP A 448 -15.85 10.35 -21.25
CA ASP A 448 -16.24 11.44 -20.34
C ASP A 448 -15.03 12.06 -19.61
N THR A 449 -13.81 11.57 -19.84
CA THR A 449 -12.60 12.16 -19.24
C THR A 449 -12.39 13.57 -19.77
N ASP A 450 -12.00 14.51 -18.90
CA ASP A 450 -11.66 15.88 -19.33
C ASP A 450 -10.37 15.88 -20.18
N VAL A 451 -10.57 15.72 -21.49
CA VAL A 451 -9.50 15.74 -22.47
C VAL A 451 -8.69 17.04 -22.40
N ARG A 452 -9.34 18.17 -22.09
CA ARG A 452 -8.65 19.46 -22.07
C ARG A 452 -7.71 19.53 -20.87
N GLY A 453 -8.20 19.19 -19.68
CA GLY A 453 -7.38 19.14 -18.47
C GLY A 453 -6.20 18.17 -18.60
N VAL A 454 -6.38 17.01 -19.24
CA VAL A 454 -5.27 16.06 -19.50
C VAL A 454 -4.20 16.67 -20.42
N VAL A 455 -4.61 17.31 -21.51
CA VAL A 455 -3.69 17.92 -22.47
C VAL A 455 -2.93 19.08 -21.84
N GLU A 456 -3.63 19.95 -21.10
CA GLU A 456 -3.03 21.08 -20.38
C GLU A 456 -2.05 20.59 -19.31
N ALA A 457 -2.40 19.57 -18.52
CA ALA A 457 -1.49 18.98 -17.53
C ALA A 457 -0.18 18.47 -18.11
N VAL A 458 -0.20 17.84 -19.30
CA VAL A 458 1.02 17.36 -19.98
C VAL A 458 1.81 18.54 -20.55
N ALA A 459 1.16 19.46 -21.24
CA ALA A 459 1.82 20.59 -21.91
C ALA A 459 2.46 21.56 -20.92
N ASP A 460 1.79 21.85 -19.79
CA ASP A 460 2.30 22.75 -18.76
C ASP A 460 3.48 22.14 -18.00
N ALA A 461 3.44 20.83 -17.74
CA ALA A 461 4.52 20.14 -17.06
C ALA A 461 5.79 19.96 -17.94
N PHE A 462 5.62 19.91 -19.27
CA PHE A 462 6.68 19.66 -20.24
C PHE A 462 6.61 20.62 -21.44
N PRO A 463 7.23 21.81 -21.32
CA PRO A 463 7.44 22.70 -22.46
C PRO A 463 8.25 21.97 -23.55
N GLY A 464 7.66 21.79 -24.74
CA GLY A 464 8.19 20.95 -25.83
C GLY A 464 7.42 19.64 -26.05
N VAL A 465 6.29 19.46 -25.37
CA VAL A 465 5.31 18.41 -25.69
C VAL A 465 4.07 19.05 -26.30
N HIS A 466 3.64 18.52 -27.45
CA HIS A 466 2.57 19.10 -28.25
C HIS A 466 1.52 18.06 -28.62
N LEU A 467 0.24 18.39 -28.48
CA LEU A 467 -0.83 17.55 -28.99
C LEU A 467 -0.83 17.59 -30.53
N ALA A 468 -0.45 16.48 -31.15
CA ALA A 468 -0.37 16.32 -32.59
C ALA A 468 -1.71 15.88 -33.20
N ALA A 469 -2.47 15.04 -32.49
CA ALA A 469 -3.78 14.59 -32.94
C ALA A 469 -4.72 14.27 -31.77
N LYS A 470 -6.02 14.50 -32.01
CA LYS A 470 -7.14 14.04 -31.19
C LYS A 470 -8.16 13.39 -32.10
N ARG A 471 -8.52 12.14 -31.85
CA ARG A 471 -9.50 11.39 -32.67
C ARG A 471 -10.41 10.58 -31.78
N LYS A 472 -11.66 10.44 -32.21
CA LYS A 472 -12.56 9.43 -31.68
C LYS A 472 -12.23 8.13 -32.41
N ALA A 473 -11.79 7.11 -31.68
CA ALA A 473 -11.47 5.80 -32.23
C ALA A 473 -12.53 4.82 -31.75
N ASP A 474 -13.09 4.03 -32.67
CA ASP A 474 -13.91 2.89 -32.28
C ASP A 474 -12.98 1.87 -31.61
N HIS A 475 -13.40 1.34 -30.45
CA HIS A 475 -12.59 0.34 -29.77
C HIS A 475 -12.53 -0.88 -30.69
N GLU A 476 -11.33 -1.27 -31.17
CA GLU A 476 -11.19 -2.53 -31.90
C GLU A 476 -11.58 -3.64 -30.93
N VAL A 477 -12.82 -4.13 -31.06
CA VAL A 477 -13.30 -5.32 -30.37
C VAL A 477 -12.48 -6.48 -30.91
N ALA A 478 -11.28 -6.68 -30.35
CA ALA A 478 -10.62 -7.95 -30.41
C ALA A 478 -11.65 -8.96 -29.87
N THR A 479 -12.05 -9.90 -30.73
CA THR A 479 -13.10 -10.90 -30.55
C THR A 479 -12.85 -11.83 -29.36
N GLY A 480 -12.85 -11.27 -28.16
CA GLY A 480 -12.50 -11.89 -26.87
C GLY A 480 -12.89 -11.00 -25.68
N GLY A 481 -13.90 -10.13 -25.85
CA GLY A 481 -14.41 -9.24 -24.81
C GLY A 481 -15.07 -9.96 -23.61
N GLY A 482 -15.35 -11.26 -23.72
CA GLY A 482 -15.87 -12.07 -22.61
C GLY A 482 -14.87 -12.24 -21.47
N PHE A 483 -13.58 -12.41 -21.79
CA PHE A 483 -12.56 -12.77 -20.80
C PHE A 483 -11.88 -11.57 -20.12
N ARG A 484 -11.64 -10.48 -20.88
CA ARG A 484 -10.82 -9.34 -20.40
C ARG A 484 -11.56 -8.39 -19.46
N GLY A 485 -12.87 -8.21 -19.64
CA GLY A 485 -13.69 -7.33 -18.80
C GLY A 485 -13.82 -7.86 -17.36
N PRO A 486 -14.40 -9.06 -17.15
CA PRO A 486 -14.58 -9.63 -15.81
C PRO A 486 -13.25 -9.82 -15.06
N LEU A 487 -12.17 -10.16 -15.76
CA LEU A 487 -10.85 -10.29 -15.15
C LEU A 487 -10.26 -8.94 -14.71
N ALA A 488 -10.47 -7.88 -15.48
CA ALA A 488 -10.04 -6.54 -15.08
C ALA A 488 -10.83 -6.02 -13.87
N ASP A 489 -12.12 -6.38 -13.76
CA ASP A 489 -13.01 -6.02 -12.65
C ASP A 489 -12.63 -6.74 -11.34
N ASP A 490 -12.18 -8.00 -11.44
CA ASP A 490 -11.84 -8.80 -10.26
C ASP A 490 -10.47 -8.44 -9.66
N LEU A 491 -9.51 -7.92 -10.45
CA LEU A 491 -8.15 -7.64 -9.98
C LEU A 491 -8.06 -6.29 -9.27
N THR A 492 -7.43 -6.28 -8.08
CA THR A 492 -7.05 -4.99 -7.47
C THR A 492 -5.91 -4.34 -8.26
N ASP A 493 -5.73 -3.02 -8.16
CA ASP A 493 -4.64 -2.33 -8.85
C ASP A 493 -3.28 -2.93 -8.53
N ARG A 494 -3.03 -3.27 -7.26
CA ARG A 494 -1.80 -3.94 -6.83
C ARG A 494 -1.63 -5.33 -7.46
N GLN A 495 -2.71 -6.09 -7.57
CA GLN A 495 -2.69 -7.41 -8.22
C GLN A 495 -2.43 -7.28 -9.73
N ALA A 496 -3.06 -6.31 -10.38
CA ALA A 496 -2.84 -6.01 -11.80
C ALA A 496 -1.43 -5.46 -12.07
N ALA A 497 -0.89 -4.65 -11.16
CA ALA A 497 0.48 -4.15 -11.22
C ALA A 497 1.50 -5.28 -11.10
N VAL A 498 1.37 -6.12 -10.06
CA VAL A 498 2.24 -7.30 -9.85
C VAL A 498 2.16 -8.29 -11.01
N LEU A 499 0.97 -8.56 -11.54
CA LEU A 499 0.81 -9.47 -12.68
C LEU A 499 1.46 -8.91 -13.95
N ARG A 500 1.30 -7.61 -14.23
CA ARG A 500 1.94 -6.93 -15.36
C ARG A 500 3.46 -6.90 -15.22
N ALA A 501 3.97 -6.53 -14.06
CA ALA A 501 5.40 -6.54 -13.78
C ALA A 501 6.00 -7.95 -13.93
N ALA A 502 5.30 -8.98 -13.42
CA ALA A 502 5.73 -10.36 -13.63
C ALA A 502 5.73 -10.78 -15.11
N PHE A 503 4.73 -10.34 -15.88
CA PHE A 503 4.67 -10.63 -17.32
C PHE A 503 5.79 -9.92 -18.09
N PHE A 504 5.88 -8.60 -18.00
CA PHE A 504 6.85 -7.80 -18.76
C PHE A 504 8.29 -7.95 -18.26
N GLY A 505 8.48 -8.25 -16.97
CA GLY A 505 9.77 -8.58 -16.40
C GLY A 505 10.26 -10.00 -16.71
N GLY A 506 9.54 -10.78 -17.52
CA GLY A 506 9.95 -12.13 -17.93
C GLY A 506 10.00 -13.16 -16.79
N TYR A 507 9.22 -12.98 -15.72
CA TYR A 507 9.12 -13.95 -14.62
C TYR A 507 8.51 -15.29 -15.04
N PHE A 508 7.72 -15.27 -16.11
CA PHE A 508 7.08 -16.46 -16.67
C PHE A 508 7.91 -17.16 -17.75
N GLU A 509 9.02 -16.55 -18.19
CA GLU A 509 9.89 -17.09 -19.22
C GLU A 509 10.77 -18.24 -18.70
N TRP A 510 11.33 -19.02 -19.63
CA TRP A 510 12.29 -20.06 -19.30
C TRP A 510 13.50 -20.06 -20.25
N PRO A 511 14.73 -19.72 -19.78
CA PRO A 511 15.08 -19.20 -18.45
C PRO A 511 14.32 -17.94 -18.03
N ARG A 512 14.10 -17.73 -16.73
CA ARG A 512 13.44 -16.49 -16.24
C ARG A 512 14.40 -15.32 -16.36
N ASP A 513 13.87 -14.19 -16.82
CA ASP A 513 14.61 -12.94 -16.94
C ASP A 513 14.64 -12.17 -15.61
N SER A 514 13.54 -12.18 -14.86
CA SER A 514 13.48 -11.62 -13.50
C SER A 514 12.99 -12.62 -12.46
N THR A 515 13.57 -12.54 -11.27
CA THR A 515 13.15 -13.27 -10.07
C THR A 515 11.99 -12.57 -9.36
N ALA A 516 11.38 -13.27 -8.39
CA ALA A 516 10.32 -12.67 -7.58
C ALA A 516 10.88 -11.59 -6.66
N GLU A 517 12.11 -11.76 -6.18
CA GLU A 517 12.82 -10.78 -5.36
C GLU A 517 13.09 -9.49 -6.13
N GLU A 518 13.63 -9.57 -7.35
CA GLU A 518 13.90 -8.39 -8.19
C GLU A 518 12.62 -7.64 -8.54
N LEU A 519 11.53 -8.35 -8.86
CA LEU A 519 10.23 -7.71 -9.10
C LEU A 519 9.63 -7.08 -7.84
N ALA A 520 9.93 -7.64 -6.67
CA ALA A 520 9.41 -7.12 -5.42
C ALA A 520 10.11 -5.82 -5.06
N ASP A 521 11.42 -5.76 -5.25
CA ASP A 521 12.24 -4.56 -5.11
C ASP A 521 11.77 -3.46 -6.09
N SER A 522 11.55 -3.80 -7.36
CA SER A 522 11.11 -2.86 -8.41
C SER A 522 9.72 -2.26 -8.18
N LEU A 523 8.88 -2.97 -7.43
CA LEU A 523 7.54 -2.51 -7.04
C LEU A 523 7.51 -1.90 -5.63
N ASP A 524 8.63 -1.85 -4.91
CA ASP A 524 8.71 -1.47 -3.50
C ASP A 524 7.74 -2.27 -2.61
N VAL A 525 7.78 -3.61 -2.71
CA VAL A 525 7.06 -4.52 -1.81
C VAL A 525 7.96 -5.64 -1.33
N SER A 526 7.58 -6.25 -0.21
CA SER A 526 8.27 -7.46 0.24
C SER A 526 8.02 -8.64 -0.72
N PRO A 527 9.00 -9.54 -0.95
CA PRO A 527 8.80 -10.74 -1.79
C PRO A 527 7.60 -11.62 -1.37
N PRO A 528 7.29 -11.81 -0.07
CA PRO A 528 6.05 -12.47 0.34
C PRO A 528 4.78 -11.75 -0.11
N THR A 529 4.77 -10.41 -0.10
CA THR A 529 3.64 -9.58 -0.56
C THR A 529 3.47 -9.75 -2.07
N LEU A 530 4.56 -9.70 -2.83
CA LEU A 530 4.54 -9.95 -4.27
C LEU A 530 3.99 -11.34 -4.59
N HIS A 531 4.51 -12.40 -3.94
CA HIS A 531 4.02 -13.75 -4.15
C HIS A 531 2.55 -13.92 -3.81
N HIS A 532 2.08 -13.29 -2.72
CA HIS A 532 0.68 -13.32 -2.36
C HIS A 532 -0.18 -12.65 -3.45
N HIS A 533 0.16 -11.43 -3.87
CA HIS A 533 -0.58 -10.74 -4.92
C HIS A 533 -0.56 -11.48 -6.25
N LEU A 534 0.60 -12.01 -6.64
CA LEU A 534 0.74 -12.78 -7.87
C LEU A 534 -0.12 -14.05 -7.83
N ARG A 535 -0.13 -14.76 -6.70
CA ARG A 535 -0.96 -15.96 -6.53
C ARG A 535 -2.45 -15.65 -6.62
N VAL A 536 -2.90 -14.58 -5.97
CA VAL A 536 -4.31 -14.14 -6.03
C VAL A 536 -4.67 -13.68 -7.44
N ALA A 537 -3.79 -12.93 -8.10
CA ALA A 537 -4.00 -12.45 -9.46
C ALA A 537 -4.11 -13.61 -10.46
N GLN A 538 -3.20 -14.58 -10.37
CA GLN A 538 -3.24 -15.81 -11.19
C GLN A 538 -4.49 -16.63 -10.93
N GLN A 539 -4.95 -16.74 -9.67
CA GLN A 539 -6.17 -17.46 -9.35
C GLN A 539 -7.40 -16.80 -9.98
N LYS A 540 -7.48 -15.47 -9.93
CA LYS A 540 -8.54 -14.70 -10.60
C LYS A 540 -8.48 -14.86 -12.11
N LEU A 541 -7.28 -14.81 -12.70
CA LEU A 541 -7.05 -15.06 -14.13
C LEU A 541 -7.50 -16.46 -14.56
N LEU A 542 -7.12 -17.48 -13.80
CA LEU A 542 -7.54 -18.86 -14.07
C LEU A 542 -9.05 -19.05 -13.88
N ARG A 543 -9.65 -18.42 -12.87
CA ARG A 543 -11.10 -18.45 -12.66
C ARG A 543 -11.82 -17.80 -13.83
N ALA A 544 -11.47 -16.56 -14.19
CA ALA A 544 -12.05 -15.87 -15.34
C ALA A 544 -11.88 -16.68 -16.63
N PHE A 545 -10.74 -17.37 -16.81
CA PHE A 545 -10.49 -18.17 -18.01
C PHE A 545 -11.33 -19.44 -18.07
N LEU A 546 -11.53 -20.09 -16.92
CA LEU A 546 -12.27 -21.36 -16.82
C LEU A 546 -13.80 -21.16 -16.68
N ASP A 547 -14.23 -20.02 -16.14
CA ASP A 547 -15.65 -19.67 -15.98
C ASP A 547 -16.24 -19.02 -17.25
N ASP A 548 -15.41 -18.59 -18.22
CA ASP A 548 -15.81 -18.08 -19.56
C ASP A 548 -15.97 -19.22 -20.61
N THR A 549 -16.07 -20.48 -20.15
CA THR A 549 -16.46 -21.67 -20.93
C THR A 549 -17.81 -22.21 -20.46
#